data_AF-A0A2G9XPA7-F1
#
_entry.id   AF-A0A2G9XPA7-F1
#
_cell.length_a   1.000
_cell.length_b   1.000
_cell.length_c   1.000
_cell.angle_alpha   90.00
_cell.angle_beta   90.00
_cell.angle_gamma   90.00
#
_symmetry.space_group_name_H-M   'P 1'
#
loop_
_entity.id
_entity.type
_entity.pdbx_description
1 polymer ?
#
loop_
_entity_poly.entity_id
_entity_poly.type
_entity_poly.pdbx_seq_one_letter_code
_entity_poly.pdbx_strand_id
1 'polypeptide(L)' 'MKWPTLNDETLDDIAGGRLKVLQKAKGYRFSFDALLLSHFVRLRSGERVLEMGAGSGVVSL' A
#
# COMPACT_ATOMS: atom_id res chain seq x y z
N MET A 1 -17.53 -1.80 7.95
CA MET A 1 -17.63 -0.71 6.96
C MET A 1 -17.30 -1.29 5.59
N LYS A 2 -18.16 -1.10 4.58
CA LYS A 2 -17.95 -1.66 3.22
C LYS A 2 -17.40 -0.54 2.35
N TRP A 3 -16.21 -0.71 1.79
CA TRP A 3 -15.60 0.28 0.91
C TRP A 3 -16.18 0.13 -0.50
N PRO A 4 -16.53 1.22 -1.19
CA PRO A 4 -16.95 1.13 -2.58
C PRO A 4 -15.76 0.67 -3.44
N THR A 5 -15.96 -0.35 -4.27
CA THR A 5 -14.98 -0.82 -5.25
C THR A 5 -15.59 -0.73 -6.65
N LEU A 6 -14.78 -0.38 -7.64
CA LEU A 6 -15.17 -0.54 -9.04
C LEU A 6 -15.04 -2.02 -9.45
N ASN A 7 -15.69 -2.40 -10.57
CA ASN A 7 -15.69 -3.79 -11.06
C ASN A 7 -14.29 -4.35 -11.37
N ASP A 8 -13.32 -3.47 -11.62
CA ASP A 8 -11.94 -3.82 -11.96
C ASP A 8 -10.97 -3.57 -10.81
N GLU A 9 -11.46 -3.46 -9.58
CA GLU A 9 -10.67 -3.22 -8.37
C GLU A 9 -10.89 -4.32 -7.33
N THR A 10 -9.87 -4.52 -6.51
CA THR A 10 -9.96 -5.34 -5.30
C THR A 10 -9.52 -4.53 -4.10
N LEU A 11 -10.13 -4.82 -2.96
CA LEU A 11 -9.72 -4.29 -1.68
C LEU A 11 -8.89 -5.37 -0.97
N ASP A 12 -7.58 -5.18 -0.93
CA ASP A 12 -6.66 -6.15 -0.37
C ASP A 12 -6.37 -5.85 1.11
N ASP A 13 -6.28 -6.91 1.91
CA ASP A 13 -5.99 -6.84 3.34
C ASP A 13 -4.49 -7.08 3.61
N ILE A 14 -3.87 -6.15 4.33
CA ILE A 14 -2.47 -6.24 4.76
C ILE A 14 -2.41 -6.31 6.29
N ALA A 15 -1.46 -7.09 6.83
CA ALA A 15 -1.21 -7.23 8.26
C ALA A 15 -2.47 -7.58 9.09
N GLY A 16 -3.29 -8.51 8.58
CA GLY A 16 -4.53 -8.92 9.24
C GLY A 16 -5.63 -7.85 9.22
N GLY A 17 -5.63 -6.99 8.19
CA GLY A 17 -6.66 -5.95 7.98
C GLY A 17 -6.40 -4.64 8.70
N ARG A 18 -5.18 -4.44 9.26
CA ARG A 18 -4.75 -3.14 9.82
C ARG A 18 -4.60 -2.06 8.75
N LEU A 19 -4.26 -2.48 7.53
CA LEU A 19 -4.21 -1.65 6.35
C LEU A 19 -5.05 -2.32 5.25
N LYS A 20 -5.88 -1.52 4.56
CA LYS A 20 -6.67 -1.94 3.42
C LYS A 20 -6.27 -1.09 2.22
N VAL A 21 -5.93 -1.74 1.11
CA VAL A 21 -5.46 -1.07 -0.10
C VAL A 21 -6.43 -1.36 -1.24
N LEU A 22 -7.01 -0.31 -1.79
CA LEU A 22 -7.82 -0.39 -3.00
C LEU A 22 -6.89 -0.30 -4.21
N GLN A 23 -6.92 -1.31 -5.08
CA GLN A 23 -6.10 -1.32 -6.29
C GLN A 23 -6.76 -2.09 -7.43
N LYS A 24 -6.26 -1.93 -8.64
CA LYS A 24 -6.77 -2.65 -9.81
C LYS A 24 -6.60 -4.16 -9.65
N ALA A 25 -7.62 -4.92 -10.05
CA ALA A 25 -7.62 -6.38 -10.07
C ALA A 25 -6.56 -6.96 -11.03
N LYS A 26 -6.20 -6.20 -12.08
CA LYS A 26 -5.24 -6.58 -13.12
C LYS A 26 -4.26 -5.44 -13.38
N GLY A 27 -3.06 -5.77 -13.83
CA GLY A 27 -1.99 -4.80 -14.08
C GLY A 27 -1.09 -4.62 -12.86
N TYR A 28 -0.54 -3.43 -12.68
CA TYR A 28 0.31 -3.12 -11.54
C TYR A 28 -0.46 -3.29 -10.22
N ARG A 29 0.14 -4.03 -9.31
CA ARG A 29 -0.32 -4.25 -7.94
C ARG A 29 0.88 -4.18 -7.01
N PHE A 30 0.66 -3.82 -5.75
CA PHE A 30 1.76 -3.86 -4.79
C PHE A 30 2.34 -5.29 -4.71
N SER A 31 3.66 -5.39 -4.63
CA SER A 31 4.36 -6.65 -4.42
C SER A 31 4.67 -6.85 -2.95
N PHE A 32 5.06 -8.07 -2.59
CA PHE A 32 5.56 -8.36 -1.25
C PHE A 32 6.80 -7.52 -0.90
N ASP A 33 7.63 -7.16 -1.90
CA ASP A 33 8.83 -6.34 -1.69
C ASP A 33 8.50 -4.94 -1.17
N ALA A 34 7.36 -4.36 -1.55
CA ALA A 34 6.90 -3.07 -1.01
C ALA A 34 6.64 -3.16 0.51
N LEU A 35 6.11 -4.28 0.98
CA LEU A 35 5.89 -4.53 2.42
C LEU A 35 7.20 -4.75 3.17
N LEU A 36 8.15 -5.45 2.54
CA LEU A 36 9.48 -5.63 3.13
C LEU A 36 10.23 -4.29 3.22
N LEU A 37 10.12 -3.44 2.19
CA LEU A 37 10.73 -2.11 2.18
C LEU A 37 10.12 -1.20 3.25
N SER A 38 8.79 -1.19 3.39
CA SER A 38 8.12 -0.39 4.43
C SER A 38 8.52 -0.82 5.84
N HIS A 39 8.75 -2.12 6.06
CA HIS A 39 9.23 -2.64 7.34
C HIS A 39 10.73 -2.38 7.57
N PHE A 40 11.53 -2.30 6.51
CA PHE A 40 12.97 -2.09 6.59
C PHE A 40 13.33 -0.64 6.93
N VAL A 41 12.61 0.33 6.38
CA VAL A 41 12.88 1.76 6.57
C VAL A 41 12.60 2.17 8.02
N ARG A 42 13.54 2.89 8.63
CA ARG A 42 13.39 3.46 9.98
C ARG A 42 13.31 4.99 9.90
N LEU A 43 12.15 5.53 10.23
CA LEU A 43 11.89 6.97 10.23
C LEU A 43 11.92 7.55 11.64
N ARG A 44 12.33 8.81 11.77
CA ARG A 44 12.22 9.61 12.99
C ARG A 44 11.13 10.66 12.85
N SER A 45 10.55 11.07 13.97
CA SER A 45 9.56 12.14 13.99
C SER A 45 10.15 13.43 13.40
N GLY A 46 9.41 14.06 12.48
CA GLY A 46 9.81 15.29 11.80
C GLY A 46 10.67 15.11 10.55
N GLU A 47 11.04 13.88 10.19
CA GLU A 47 11.73 13.62 8.92
C GLU A 47 10.80 13.83 7.72
N ARG A 48 11.39 14.28 6.60
CA ARG A 48 10.69 14.44 5.31
C ARG A 48 11.16 13.33 4.38
N VAL A 49 10.21 12.56 3.84
CA VAL A 49 10.48 11.38 3.01
C VAL A 49 9.70 11.52 1.70
N LEU A 50 10.29 11.00 0.62
CA LEU A 50 9.67 10.93 -0.69
C LEU A 50 9.69 9.48 -1.19
N GLU A 51 8.51 8.93 -1.48
CA GLU A 51 8.38 7.68 -2.24
C GLU A 51 8.26 8.01 -3.73
N MET A 52 9.30 7.72 -4.50
CA MET A 52 9.26 7.88 -5.94
C MET A 52 8.59 6.67 -6.59
N GLY A 53 7.63 6.91 -7.49
CA GLY A 53 6.94 5.82 -8.18
C GLY A 53 6.03 5.00 -7.25
N ALA A 54 5.32 5.67 -6.36
CA ALA A 54 4.57 5.04 -5.26
C ALA A 54 3.53 3.97 -5.70
N GLY A 55 3.04 4.02 -6.94
CA GLY A 55 2.03 3.07 -7.42
C GLY A 55 0.78 3.08 -6.53
N SER A 56 0.53 1.99 -5.81
CA SER A 56 -0.57 1.88 -4.84
C SER A 56 -0.30 2.57 -3.49
N GLY A 57 0.89 3.18 -3.30
CA GLY A 57 1.28 3.95 -2.12
C GLY A 57 1.66 3.12 -0.89
N VAL A 58 1.85 1.81 -1.04
CA VAL A 58 1.94 0.87 0.09
C VAL A 58 3.17 1.09 0.97
N VAL A 59 4.26 1.67 0.46
CA VAL A 59 5.45 1.93 1.30
C VAL A 59 5.21 3.10 2.25
N SER A 60 4.39 4.07 1.84
CA SER A 60 4.14 5.30 2.60
C SER A 60 2.93 5.25 3.57
N LEU A 61 2.05 4.25 3.44
CA LEU A 61 0.84 4.07 4.28
C LEU A 61 1.12 3.29 5.56
#